data_AF-A0A9Q3ERK8-F1
#
_entry.id   AF-A0A9Q3ERK8-F1
#
_cell.length_a   1.000
_cell.length_b   1.000
_cell.length_c   1.000
_cell.angle_alpha   90.00
_cell.angle_beta   90.00
_cell.angle_gamma   90.00
#
_symmetry.space_group_name_H-M   'P 1'
#
loop_
_entity.id
_entity.type
_entity.pdbx_description
1 polymer ?
#
loop_
_entity_poly.entity_id
_entity_poly.type
_entity_poly.pdbx_seq_one_letter_code
_entity_poly.pdbx_strand_id
1 'polypeptide(L)'
;MAVTIPTICSITSLDLAHLFINNIFSKHGLPSSIVSDRGSLFISSFWTNLCQQLKISKDLSTAYHPETDGQTERVNWILEQYFWMYVSYHQDYWNTCLPLAEFGYNNSDHSSTKQSPFFTVYGRDPQFDSVHITQDTPAGKLSTKIQSVQQDVKRELEVAINRLKRYAEKIRASPPVFNPGDMVWLLSKNIKSARPTKKLS
;
A
#
# COMPACT_ATOMS: atom_id res chain seq x y z
N MET A 1 -8.25 -3.94 -7.92
CA MET A 1 -8.58 -3.16 -6.72
C MET A 1 -7.72 -3.67 -5.58
N ALA A 2 -7.15 -2.78 -4.77
CA ALA A 2 -6.44 -3.14 -3.56
C ALA A 2 -7.34 -2.94 -2.34
N VAL A 3 -7.26 -3.85 -1.37
CA VAL A 3 -7.89 -3.70 -0.06
C VAL A 3 -6.78 -3.84 0.97
N THR A 4 -6.70 -2.89 1.89
CA THR A 4 -5.65 -2.79 2.89
C THR A 4 -6.27 -2.90 4.27
N ILE A 5 -5.69 -3.75 5.12
CA ILE A 5 -6.26 -4.07 6.43
C ILE A 5 -5.16 -3.88 7.46
N PRO A 6 -5.28 -2.96 8.43
CA PRO A 6 -4.32 -2.84 9.52
C PRO A 6 -4.38 -4.09 10.39
N THR A 7 -3.23 -4.71 10.62
CA THR A 7 -3.11 -5.89 11.50
C THR A 7 -1.88 -5.75 12.41
N ILE A 8 -1.80 -6.63 13.41
CA ILE A 8 -0.62 -6.77 14.28
C ILE A 8 0.14 -8.05 13.92
N CYS A 9 1.42 -8.13 14.25
CA CYS A 9 2.26 -9.28 13.90
C CYS A 9 1.88 -10.59 14.62
N SER A 10 1.02 -10.53 15.63
CA SER A 10 0.63 -11.65 16.50
C SER A 10 -0.80 -12.15 16.28
N ILE A 11 -1.39 -11.90 15.11
CA ILE A 11 -2.73 -12.42 14.79
C ILE A 11 -2.73 -13.94 14.65
N THR A 12 -3.84 -14.57 14.99
CA THR A 12 -4.06 -16.01 14.80
C THR A 12 -4.70 -16.32 13.44
N SER A 13 -4.75 -17.60 13.06
CA SER A 13 -5.44 -18.03 11.84
C SER A 13 -6.96 -17.79 11.91
N LEU A 14 -7.53 -17.77 13.12
CA LEU A 14 -8.94 -17.40 13.33
C LEU A 14 -9.16 -15.90 13.10
N ASP A 15 -8.27 -15.06 13.62
CA ASP A 15 -8.33 -13.61 13.37
C ASP A 15 -8.20 -13.30 11.88
N LEU A 16 -7.30 -14.01 11.17
CA LEU A 16 -7.19 -13.90 9.71
C LEU A 16 -8.52 -14.21 9.01
N ALA A 17 -9.24 -15.25 9.43
CA ALA A 17 -10.55 -15.58 8.86
C ALA A 17 -11.59 -14.49 9.14
N HIS A 18 -11.61 -13.91 10.34
CA HIS A 18 -12.47 -12.76 10.64
C HIS A 18 -12.14 -11.55 9.76
N LEU A 19 -10.85 -11.24 9.58
CA LEU A 19 -10.43 -10.16 8.71
C LEU A 19 -10.84 -10.40 7.25
N PHE A 20 -10.66 -11.63 6.76
CA PHE A 20 -11.07 -12.02 5.41
C PHE A 20 -12.59 -11.89 5.22
N ILE A 21 -13.39 -12.40 6.16
CA ILE A 21 -14.85 -12.34 6.07
C ILE A 21 -15.34 -10.89 6.07
N ASN A 22 -14.84 -10.08 7.02
CA ASN A 22 -15.33 -8.73 7.23
C ASN A 22 -14.91 -7.74 6.14
N ASN A 23 -13.74 -7.95 5.53
CA ASN A 23 -13.17 -6.95 4.61
C ASN A 23 -13.19 -7.40 3.15
N ILE A 24 -13.18 -8.71 2.87
CA ILE A 24 -13.15 -9.24 1.51
C ILE A 24 -14.48 -9.87 1.17
N PHE A 25 -14.88 -10.93 1.88
CA PHE A 25 -16.08 -11.69 1.55
C PHE A 25 -17.35 -10.83 1.60
N SER A 26 -17.54 -10.05 2.66
CA SER A 26 -18.72 -9.19 2.82
C SER A 26 -18.86 -8.13 1.72
N LYS A 27 -17.75 -7.70 1.11
CA LYS A 27 -17.70 -6.60 0.13
C LYS A 27 -17.66 -7.08 -1.31
N HIS A 28 -17.02 -8.21 -1.56
CA HIS A 28 -16.70 -8.69 -2.92
C HIS A 28 -17.20 -10.10 -3.21
N GLY A 29 -17.76 -10.80 -2.22
CA GLY A 29 -18.14 -12.21 -2.35
C GLY A 29 -16.95 -13.15 -2.17
N LEU A 30 -17.23 -14.45 -2.28
CA LEU A 30 -16.21 -15.49 -2.17
C LEU A 30 -15.38 -15.56 -3.47
N PRO A 31 -14.05 -15.45 -3.40
CA PRO A 31 -13.20 -15.65 -4.56
C PRO A 31 -13.15 -17.13 -4.94
N SER A 32 -12.95 -17.41 -6.23
CA SER A 32 -12.72 -18.77 -6.72
C SER A 32 -11.31 -19.29 -6.36
N SER A 33 -10.32 -18.40 -6.30
CA SER A 33 -8.96 -18.71 -5.88
C SER A 33 -8.33 -17.58 -5.07
N ILE A 34 -7.37 -17.94 -4.22
CA ILE A 34 -6.55 -17.01 -3.45
C ILE A 34 -5.08 -17.36 -3.71
N VAL A 35 -4.33 -16.39 -4.22
CA VAL A 35 -2.88 -16.43 -4.28
C VAL A 35 -2.33 -15.80 -3.00
N SER A 36 -1.42 -16.49 -2.31
CA SER A 36 -0.77 -15.98 -1.09
C SER A 36 0.69 -16.42 -1.02
N ASP A 37 1.49 -15.71 -0.24
CA ASP A 37 2.83 -16.15 0.10
C ASP A 37 2.80 -17.39 1.01
N ARG A 38 3.99 -17.92 1.35
CA ARG A 38 4.14 -19.06 2.26
C ARG A 38 4.11 -18.67 3.75
N GLY A 39 3.50 -17.54 4.10
CA GLY A 39 3.33 -17.10 5.48
C GLY A 39 2.62 -18.14 6.34
N SER A 40 3.03 -18.26 7.61
CA SER A 40 2.56 -19.31 8.54
C SER A 40 1.03 -19.38 8.67
N LEU A 41 0.35 -18.24 8.60
CA LEU A 41 -1.11 -18.15 8.65
C LEU A 41 -1.78 -18.75 7.39
N PHE A 42 -1.24 -18.47 6.21
CA PHE A 42 -1.77 -18.93 4.92
C PHE A 42 -1.46 -20.41 4.61
N ILE A 43 -0.48 -20.98 5.30
CA ILE A 43 -0.19 -22.43 5.27
C ILE A 43 -0.78 -23.19 6.45
N SER A 44 -1.42 -22.49 7.41
CA SER A 44 -2.00 -23.14 8.59
C SER A 44 -3.06 -24.17 8.19
N SER A 45 -3.17 -25.22 8.99
CA SER A 45 -4.20 -26.25 8.81
C SER A 45 -5.60 -25.63 8.87
N PHE A 46 -5.83 -24.69 9.78
CA PHE A 46 -7.09 -23.97 9.88
C PHE A 46 -7.45 -23.24 8.59
N TRP A 47 -6.56 -22.40 8.06
CA TRP A 47 -6.82 -21.64 6.83
C TRP A 47 -7.01 -22.56 5.63
N THR A 48 -6.22 -23.63 5.53
CA THR A 48 -6.34 -24.63 4.46
C THR A 48 -7.70 -25.34 4.51
N ASN A 49 -8.14 -25.78 5.69
CA ASN A 49 -9.45 -26.41 5.87
C ASN A 49 -10.59 -25.42 5.56
N LEU A 50 -10.46 -24.16 5.97
CA LEU A 50 -11.46 -23.13 5.67
C LEU A 50 -11.62 -22.93 4.16
N CYS A 51 -10.52 -22.77 3.42
CA CYS A 51 -10.56 -22.65 1.97
C CYS A 51 -11.17 -23.89 1.30
N GLN A 52 -10.84 -25.09 1.78
CA GLN A 52 -11.43 -26.34 1.25
C GLN A 52 -12.95 -26.40 1.45
N GLN A 53 -13.45 -26.04 2.64
CA GLN A 53 -14.90 -26.01 2.91
C GLN A 53 -15.62 -24.97 2.05
N LEU A 54 -14.97 -23.82 1.82
CA LEU A 54 -15.49 -22.76 0.98
C LEU A 54 -15.25 -22.99 -0.53
N LYS A 55 -14.62 -24.12 -0.90
CA LYS A 55 -14.24 -24.48 -2.28
C LYS A 55 -13.38 -23.42 -2.98
N ILE A 56 -12.52 -22.75 -2.23
CA ILE A 56 -11.56 -21.75 -2.73
C ILE A 56 -10.26 -22.47 -3.08
N SER A 57 -9.76 -22.31 -4.31
CA SER A 57 -8.43 -22.79 -4.68
C SER A 57 -7.36 -21.97 -3.97
N LYS A 58 -6.38 -22.62 -3.35
CA LYS A 58 -5.30 -21.94 -2.61
C LYS A 58 -3.99 -22.13 -3.36
N ASP A 59 -3.53 -21.06 -3.98
CA ASP A 59 -2.31 -21.03 -4.77
C ASP A 59 -1.20 -20.34 -3.96
N LEU A 60 -0.13 -21.08 -3.62
CA LEU A 60 0.98 -20.52 -2.85
C LEU A 60 2.08 -20.02 -3.80
N SER A 61 2.42 -18.74 -3.73
CA SER A 61 3.53 -18.17 -4.50
C SER A 61 4.84 -18.87 -4.11
N THR A 62 5.60 -19.27 -5.12
CA THR A 62 6.95 -19.81 -4.91
C THR A 62 7.90 -18.66 -4.60
N ALA A 63 8.84 -18.90 -3.68
CA ALA A 63 9.99 -18.02 -3.57
C ALA A 63 10.59 -17.93 -4.97
N TYR A 64 10.72 -16.72 -5.52
CA TYR A 64 11.23 -16.41 -6.86
C TYR A 64 10.25 -16.50 -8.05
N HIS A 65 8.93 -16.40 -7.86
CA HIS A 65 7.99 -16.08 -8.96
C HIS A 65 7.44 -14.64 -8.87
N PRO A 66 8.21 -13.64 -9.38
CA PRO A 66 7.80 -12.23 -9.37
C PRO A 66 6.53 -11.95 -10.18
N GLU A 67 6.09 -12.86 -11.07
CA GLU A 67 4.86 -12.66 -11.84
C GLU A 67 3.60 -12.85 -11.00
N THR A 68 3.60 -13.80 -10.05
CA THR A 68 2.42 -14.13 -9.26
C THR A 68 2.25 -13.21 -8.04
N ASP A 69 3.36 -12.81 -7.42
CA ASP A 69 3.35 -11.93 -6.24
C ASP A 69 3.72 -10.46 -6.56
N GLY A 70 4.25 -10.20 -7.75
CA GLY A 70 4.75 -8.86 -8.11
C GLY A 70 3.67 -7.79 -8.14
N GLN A 71 2.41 -8.14 -8.37
CA GLN A 71 1.30 -7.18 -8.26
C GLN A 71 1.07 -6.76 -6.81
N THR A 72 1.07 -7.70 -5.87
CA THR A 72 0.96 -7.43 -4.43
C THR A 72 2.18 -6.66 -3.93
N GLU A 73 3.39 -7.05 -4.33
CA GLU A 73 4.62 -6.33 -4.02
C GLU A 73 4.60 -4.89 -4.56
N ARG A 74 4.09 -4.70 -5.79
CA ARG A 74 3.96 -3.38 -6.39
C ARG A 74 2.97 -2.50 -5.64
N VAL A 75 1.82 -3.06 -5.25
CA VAL A 75 0.82 -2.38 -4.41
C VAL A 75 1.44 -2.00 -3.06
N ASN A 76 2.10 -2.94 -2.40
CA ASN A 76 2.76 -2.71 -1.11
C ASN A 76 3.80 -1.59 -1.20
N TRP A 77 4.61 -1.59 -2.26
CA TRP A 77 5.58 -0.53 -2.49
C TRP A 77 4.92 0.83 -2.69
N ILE A 78 3.81 0.90 -3.44
CA ILE A 78 3.06 2.15 -3.64
C ILE A 78 2.45 2.64 -2.32
N LEU A 79 1.90 1.72 -1.51
CA LEU A 79 1.37 2.05 -0.18
C LEU A 79 2.47 2.53 0.76
N GLU A 80 3.67 1.94 0.71
CA GLU A 80 4.85 2.42 1.43
C GLU A 80 5.24 3.84 1.01
N GLN A 81 5.18 4.15 -0.29
CA GLN A 81 5.40 5.53 -0.76
C GLN A 81 4.36 6.49 -0.19
N TYR A 82 3.08 6.10 -0.18
CA TYR A 82 2.05 6.89 0.48
C TYR A 82 2.39 7.10 1.96
N PHE A 83 2.76 6.04 2.71
CA PHE A 83 3.13 6.20 4.11
C PHE A 83 4.31 7.14 4.33
N TRP A 84 5.34 7.12 3.49
CA TRP A 84 6.43 8.08 3.61
C TRP A 84 5.99 9.53 3.46
N MET A 85 4.88 9.80 2.75
CA MET A 85 4.31 11.14 2.61
C MET A 85 3.42 11.52 3.80
N TYR A 86 2.64 10.59 4.33
CA TYR A 86 1.65 10.86 5.38
C TYR A 86 2.20 10.73 6.80
N VAL A 87 3.23 9.92 7.01
CA VAL A 87 3.66 9.53 8.35
C VAL A 87 4.66 10.55 8.90
N SER A 88 4.22 11.32 9.90
CA SER A 88 5.06 12.24 10.67
C SER A 88 6.25 11.51 11.33
N TYR A 89 7.26 12.27 11.77
CA TYR A 89 8.50 11.74 12.38
C TYR A 89 8.27 10.66 13.45
N HIS A 90 7.19 10.77 14.23
CA HIS A 90 6.86 9.86 15.33
C HIS A 90 6.21 8.53 14.89
N GLN A 91 5.72 8.43 13.65
CA GLN A 91 5.13 7.21 13.09
C GLN A 91 3.84 6.68 13.76
N ASP A 92 3.19 7.47 14.61
CA ASP A 92 2.08 6.98 15.45
C ASP A 92 0.72 6.83 14.73
N TYR A 93 0.53 7.47 13.57
CA TYR A 93 -0.78 7.61 12.91
C TYR A 93 -0.91 6.84 11.58
N TRP A 94 0.03 5.94 11.28
CA TRP A 94 0.08 5.24 9.99
C TRP A 94 -1.19 4.44 9.67
N ASN A 95 -1.81 3.83 10.68
CA ASN A 95 -3.03 3.04 10.56
C ASN A 95 -4.25 3.89 10.13
N THR A 96 -4.28 5.17 10.52
CA THR A 96 -5.37 6.09 10.18
C THR A 96 -5.25 6.56 8.73
N CYS A 97 -4.04 6.51 8.16
CA CYS A 97 -3.77 6.87 6.77
C CYS A 97 -4.06 5.72 5.78
N LEU A 98 -4.15 4.47 6.24
CA LEU A 98 -4.40 3.29 5.39
C LEU A 98 -5.63 3.45 4.48
N PRO A 99 -6.83 3.79 4.99
CA PRO A 99 -8.01 3.93 4.15
C PRO A 99 -7.87 5.03 3.09
N LEU A 100 -7.17 6.12 3.42
CA LEU A 100 -6.91 7.22 2.49
C LEU A 100 -5.92 6.80 1.39
N ALA A 101 -4.88 6.04 1.74
CA ALA A 101 -3.92 5.50 0.79
C ALA A 101 -4.57 4.46 -0.14
N GLU A 102 -5.39 3.57 0.41
CA GLU A 102 -6.18 2.60 -0.36
C GLU A 102 -7.11 3.30 -1.35
N PHE A 103 -7.87 4.29 -0.87
CA PHE A 103 -8.75 5.08 -1.72
C PHE A 103 -7.97 5.79 -2.83
N GLY A 104 -6.86 6.45 -2.50
CA GLY A 104 -6.00 7.11 -3.48
C GLY A 104 -5.45 6.15 -4.53
N TYR A 105 -5.02 4.95 -4.13
CA TYR A 105 -4.57 3.90 -5.05
C TYR A 105 -5.68 3.41 -5.98
N ASN A 106 -6.88 3.17 -5.44
CA ASN A 106 -8.02 2.65 -6.20
C ASN A 106 -8.70 3.69 -7.09
N ASN A 107 -8.52 4.99 -6.81
CA ASN A 107 -9.08 6.09 -7.59
C ASN A 107 -8.07 6.70 -8.59
N SER A 108 -6.84 6.18 -8.66
CA SER A 108 -5.82 6.64 -9.60
C SER A 108 -5.77 5.74 -10.83
N ASP A 109 -5.58 6.34 -12.01
CA ASP A 109 -5.39 5.57 -13.25
C ASP A 109 -4.09 4.79 -13.24
N HIS A 110 -4.17 3.49 -13.58
CA HIS A 110 -2.98 2.66 -13.67
C HIS A 110 -2.43 2.65 -15.10
N SER A 111 -1.11 2.69 -15.24
CA SER A 111 -0.47 2.82 -16.56
C SER A 111 -0.74 1.66 -17.51
N SER A 112 -0.99 0.46 -16.96
CA SER A 112 -1.29 -0.78 -17.68
C SER A 112 -2.73 -0.84 -18.19
N THR A 113 -3.70 -0.44 -17.36
CA THR A 113 -5.14 -0.52 -17.67
C THR A 113 -5.71 0.77 -18.24
N LYS A 114 -5.00 1.90 -18.11
CA LYS A 114 -5.46 3.26 -18.46
C LYS A 114 -6.75 3.68 -17.76
N GLN A 115 -7.11 2.98 -16.69
CA GLN A 115 -8.32 3.18 -15.90
C GLN A 115 -8.00 2.95 -14.43
N SER A 116 -8.76 3.60 -13.56
CA SER A 116 -8.69 3.36 -12.12
C SER A 116 -9.25 1.97 -11.76
N PRO A 117 -8.74 1.34 -10.69
CA PRO A 117 -9.36 0.14 -10.14
C PRO A 117 -10.84 0.29 -9.74
N PHE A 118 -11.28 1.46 -9.27
CA PHE A 118 -12.70 1.71 -8.97
C PHE A 118 -13.55 1.66 -10.23
N PHE A 119 -13.09 2.32 -11.29
CA PHE A 119 -13.77 2.29 -12.58
C PHE A 119 -13.83 0.88 -13.16
N THR A 120 -12.72 0.13 -13.11
CA THR A 120 -12.69 -1.25 -13.63
C THR A 120 -13.65 -2.19 -12.90
N VAL A 121 -13.80 -2.06 -11.58
CA VAL A 121 -14.65 -2.98 -10.79
C VAL A 121 -16.11 -2.53 -10.74
N TYR A 122 -16.36 -1.22 -10.61
CA TYR A 122 -17.71 -0.68 -10.36
C TYR A 122 -18.27 0.14 -11.52
N GLY A 123 -17.52 0.35 -12.60
CA GLY A 123 -17.92 1.18 -13.73
C GLY A 123 -18.02 2.68 -13.43
N ARG A 124 -17.55 3.12 -12.25
CA ARG A 124 -17.55 4.51 -11.82
C ARG A 124 -16.44 4.80 -10.84
N ASP A 125 -15.94 6.03 -10.89
CA ASP A 125 -15.02 6.56 -9.89
C ASP A 125 -15.80 7.28 -8.78
N PRO A 126 -15.56 6.95 -7.50
CA PRO A 126 -16.14 7.69 -6.40
C PRO A 126 -15.60 9.14 -6.43
N GLN A 127 -16.52 10.10 -6.46
CA GLN A 127 -16.16 11.51 -6.46
C GLN A 127 -15.57 11.93 -5.12
N PHE A 128 -14.52 12.74 -5.22
CA PHE A 128 -13.82 13.35 -4.10
C PHE A 128 -14.48 14.63 -3.61
N ASP A 129 -15.38 15.18 -4.44
CA ASP A 129 -15.96 16.48 -4.23
C ASP A 129 -16.76 16.46 -2.93
N SER A 130 -16.20 17.20 -1.98
CA SER A 130 -16.76 17.54 -0.70
C SER A 130 -18.25 17.83 -0.85
N VAL A 131 -19.08 16.94 -0.29
CA VAL A 131 -20.38 17.35 0.25
C VAL A 131 -20.11 18.68 0.97
N HIS A 132 -20.83 19.74 0.61
CA HIS A 132 -20.72 21.05 1.24
C HIS A 132 -21.10 20.92 2.72
N ILE A 133 -20.17 20.42 3.55
CA ILE A 133 -20.30 20.35 4.99
C ILE A 133 -19.98 21.76 5.48
N THR A 134 -21.00 22.42 6.03
CA THR A 134 -20.86 23.71 6.69
C THR A 134 -19.74 23.64 7.74
N GLN A 135 -18.87 24.65 7.70
CA GLN A 135 -17.52 24.64 8.31
C GLN A 135 -17.50 24.53 9.84
N ASP A 136 -18.65 24.63 10.52
CA ASP A 136 -18.74 24.68 11.99
C ASP A 136 -19.05 23.35 12.68
N THR A 137 -19.07 22.23 11.95
CA THR A 137 -19.23 20.90 12.56
C THR A 137 -17.88 20.21 12.78
N PRO A 138 -17.77 19.25 13.73
CA PRO A 138 -16.60 18.37 13.83
C PRO A 138 -16.24 17.68 12.50
N ALA A 139 -17.24 17.44 11.64
CA ALA A 139 -17.07 16.95 10.27
C ALA A 139 -16.43 17.99 9.32
N GLY A 140 -16.70 19.28 9.48
CA GLY A 140 -16.03 20.37 8.74
C GLY A 140 -14.55 20.55 9.12
N LYS A 141 -14.20 20.29 10.39
CA LYS A 141 -12.79 20.23 10.83
C LYS A 141 -12.06 19.00 10.27
N LEU A 142 -12.76 17.88 10.14
CA LEU A 142 -12.22 16.68 9.49
C LEU A 142 -12.05 16.90 7.98
N SER A 143 -13.01 17.54 7.31
CA SER A 143 -12.90 17.80 5.87
C SER A 143 -11.78 18.77 5.53
N THR A 144 -11.57 19.82 6.33
CA THR A 144 -10.44 20.76 6.15
C THR A 144 -9.10 20.08 6.40
N LYS A 145 -9.02 19.18 7.40
CA LYS A 145 -7.82 18.37 7.63
C LYS A 145 -7.57 17.36 6.52
N ILE A 146 -8.62 16.73 5.98
CA ILE A 146 -8.53 15.85 4.82
C ILE A 146 -8.03 16.65 3.60
N GLN A 147 -8.58 17.84 3.34
CA GLN A 147 -8.15 18.71 2.24
C GLN A 147 -6.69 19.17 2.38
N SER A 148 -6.24 19.57 3.58
CA SER A 148 -4.85 19.97 3.79
C SER A 148 -3.90 18.79 3.57
N VAL A 149 -4.27 17.64 4.12
CA VAL A 149 -3.51 16.39 3.95
C VAL A 149 -3.45 15.98 2.48
N GLN A 150 -4.53 16.12 1.72
CA GLN A 150 -4.55 15.84 0.28
C GLN A 150 -3.66 16.78 -0.52
N GLN A 151 -3.62 18.07 -0.17
CA GLN A 151 -2.71 19.04 -0.80
C GLN A 151 -1.25 18.71 -0.51
N ASP A 152 -0.93 18.36 0.73
CA ASP A 152 0.42 17.96 1.11
C ASP A 152 0.84 16.67 0.41
N VAL A 153 -0.06 15.70 0.29
CA VAL A 153 0.20 14.44 -0.41
C VAL A 153 0.39 14.66 -1.89
N LYS A 154 -0.42 15.52 -2.52
CA LYS A 154 -0.23 15.86 -3.93
C LYS A 154 1.15 16.48 -4.17
N ARG A 155 1.58 17.38 -3.28
CA ARG A 155 2.91 18.01 -3.32
C ARG A 155 4.03 16.97 -3.14
N GLU A 156 3.94 16.13 -2.11
CA GLU A 156 4.94 15.10 -1.83
C GLU A 156 4.97 14.00 -2.89
N LEU A 157 3.82 13.67 -3.49
CA LEU A 157 3.72 12.73 -4.59
C LEU A 157 4.42 13.28 -5.84
N GLU A 158 4.24 14.56 -6.17
CA GLU A 158 5.00 15.19 -7.25
C GLU A 158 6.52 15.16 -6.98
N VAL A 159 6.93 15.42 -5.73
CA VAL A 159 8.35 15.33 -5.32
C VAL A 159 8.87 13.89 -5.44
N ALA A 160 8.11 12.90 -4.98
CA ALA A 160 8.48 11.49 -5.04
C ALA A 160 8.52 10.96 -6.48
N ILE A 161 7.53 11.30 -7.31
CA ILE A 161 7.53 10.99 -8.75
C ILE A 161 8.78 11.57 -9.41
N ASN A 162 9.15 12.82 -9.08
CA ASN A 162 10.37 13.43 -9.61
C ASN A 162 11.64 12.74 -9.09
N ARG A 163 11.68 12.28 -7.84
CA ARG A 163 12.80 11.47 -7.30
C ARG A 163 12.91 10.13 -8.03
N LEU A 164 11.80 9.46 -8.28
CA LEU A 164 11.76 8.18 -8.99
C LEU A 164 12.19 8.31 -10.45
N LYS A 165 11.76 9.38 -11.13
CA LYS A 165 12.23 9.71 -12.49
C LYS A 165 13.74 9.90 -12.52
N ARG A 166 14.28 10.72 -11.61
CA ARG A 166 15.74 10.94 -11.48
C ARG A 166 16.51 9.65 -11.16
N TYR A 167 15.94 8.78 -10.34
CA TYR A 167 16.56 7.49 -10.00
C TYR A 167 16.56 6.53 -11.20
N ALA A 168 15.44 6.45 -11.94
CA ALA A 168 15.35 5.66 -13.16
C ALA A 168 16.30 6.17 -14.27
N GLU A 169 16.47 7.49 -14.40
CA GLU A 169 17.46 8.11 -15.28
C GLU A 169 18.90 7.75 -14.85
N LYS A 170 19.19 7.79 -13.55
CA LYS A 170 20.50 7.39 -13.00
C LYS A 170 20.82 5.91 -13.24
N ILE A 171 19.85 5.00 -13.11
CA ILE A 171 20.05 3.57 -13.38
C ILE A 171 20.34 3.32 -14.87
N ARG A 172 19.78 4.15 -15.76
CA ARG A 172 20.00 4.05 -17.20
C ARG A 172 21.33 4.67 -17.67
N ALA A 173 22.04 5.41 -16.82
CA ALA A 173 23.32 6.02 -17.13
C ALA A 173 24.49 5.06 -16.82
N SER A 174 25.55 5.10 -17.63
CA SER A 174 26.78 4.34 -17.41
C SER A 174 27.39 4.64 -16.02
N PRO A 175 28.05 3.66 -15.36
CA PRO A 175 28.63 3.88 -14.03
C PRO A 175 29.64 5.05 -14.05
N PRO A 176 29.59 5.97 -13.07
CA PRO A 176 30.58 7.03 -12.96
C PRO A 176 31.96 6.48 -12.58
N VAL A 177 33.01 7.01 -13.19
CA VAL A 177 34.41 6.74 -12.84
C VAL A 177 34.79 7.70 -11.70
N PHE A 178 35.31 7.17 -10.59
CA PHE A 178 35.66 7.96 -9.40
C PHE A 178 37.16 8.20 -9.29
N ASN A 179 37.56 9.41 -8.89
CA ASN A 179 38.94 9.76 -8.59
C ASN A 179 39.18 9.88 -7.08
N PRO A 180 40.42 9.69 -6.60
CA PRO A 180 40.76 9.90 -5.20
C PRO A 180 40.45 11.34 -4.77
N GLY A 181 39.57 11.51 -3.78
CA GLY A 181 39.10 12.82 -3.28
C GLY A 181 37.63 13.13 -3.56
N ASP A 182 36.96 12.34 -4.41
CA ASP A 182 35.54 12.53 -4.70
C ASP A 182 34.63 12.11 -3.53
N MET A 183 33.59 12.90 -3.28
CA MET A 183 32.56 12.60 -2.28
C MET A 183 31.52 11.63 -2.87
N VAL A 184 31.37 10.45 -2.27
CA VAL A 184 30.43 9.41 -2.71
C VAL A 184 29.27 9.23 -1.73
N TRP A 185 28.10 8.84 -2.24
CA TRP A 185 26.93 8.51 -1.43
C TRP A 185 27.14 7.19 -0.67
N LEU A 186 26.97 7.22 0.66
CA LEU A 186 27.16 6.06 1.52
C LEU A 186 25.86 5.27 1.65
N LEU A 187 25.92 3.95 1.41
CA LEU A 187 24.77 3.06 1.59
C LEU A 187 24.47 2.91 3.09
N SER A 188 23.37 3.49 3.56
CA SER A 188 22.98 3.55 4.99
C SER A 188 22.47 2.23 5.58
N LYS A 189 22.73 1.10 4.92
CA LYS A 189 22.23 -0.23 5.34
C LYS A 189 22.64 -0.56 6.78
N ASN A 190 23.77 0.00 7.25
CA ASN A 190 24.29 -0.14 8.61
C ASN A 190 24.24 1.15 9.46
N ILE A 191 23.60 2.22 9.00
CA ILE A 191 23.44 3.46 9.78
C ILE A 191 22.15 3.31 10.62
N LYS A 192 22.28 3.55 11.93
CA LYS A 192 21.15 3.50 12.87
C LYS A 192 20.46 4.87 12.90
N SER A 193 19.16 4.88 12.61
CA SER A 193 18.29 6.05 12.73
C SER A 193 17.63 6.06 14.11
N ALA A 194 17.32 7.24 14.66
CA ALA A 194 16.56 7.38 15.90
C ALA A 194 15.04 7.16 15.72
N ARG A 195 14.58 6.94 14.47
CA ARG A 195 13.16 6.69 14.18
C ARG A 195 12.72 5.29 14.62
N PRO A 196 11.44 5.09 15.02
CA PRO A 196 10.95 3.83 15.58
C PRO A 196 11.08 2.64 14.62
N THR A 197 10.76 2.83 13.33
CA THR A 197 10.91 1.78 12.31
C THR A 197 11.74 2.27 11.12
N LYS A 198 12.70 1.43 10.70
CA LYS A 198 13.55 1.67 9.52
C LYS A 198 12.78 1.61 8.19
N LYS A 199 11.63 0.94 8.19
CA LYS A 199 10.80 0.74 6.99
C LYS A 199 10.03 2.01 6.61
N LEU A 200 9.70 2.84 7.60
CA LEU A 200 8.95 4.09 7.43
C LEU A 200 9.84 5.33 7.65
N SER A 201 11.17 5.15 7.59
CA SER A 201 12.16 6.21 7.85
C SER A 201 12.84 6.71 6.59
#